data_AF-A0A157Z861-F1
#
_entry.id   AF-A0A157Z861-F1
#
_cell.length_a   1.000
_cell.length_b   1.000
_cell.length_c   1.000
_cell.angle_alpha   90.00
_cell.angle_beta   90.00
_cell.angle_gamma   90.00
#
_symmetry.space_group_name_H-M   'P 1'
#
loop_
_entity.id
_entity.type
_entity.pdbx_description
1 polymer ?
#
loop_
_entity_poly.entity_id
_entity_poly.type
_entity_poly.pdbx_seq_one_letter_code
_entity_poly.pdbx_strand_id
1 'polypeptide(L)' 'MVERNKLAQESLRERILEICREKYVSLGEICLVLDMNKNTIRAGYIYPMVKEGMLMQEQPPGTKNSQRYKARKRKK' A
#
# COMPACT_ATOMS: atom_id res chain seq x y z
N MET A 1 -21.71 -14.99 7.85
CA MET A 1 -21.27 -13.65 8.28
C MET A 1 -19.86 -13.35 7.75
N VAL A 2 -19.68 -13.05 6.44
CA VAL A 2 -18.34 -12.79 5.85
C VAL A 2 -18.28 -11.51 4.99
N GLU A 3 -19.42 -10.92 4.64
CA GLU A 3 -19.47 -9.76 3.71
C GLU A 3 -18.88 -8.46 4.26
N ARG A 4 -19.01 -8.17 5.57
CA ARG A 4 -18.61 -6.88 6.13
C ARG A 4 -17.10 -6.61 6.06
N ASN A 5 -16.27 -7.67 6.15
CA ASN A 5 -14.83 -7.50 6.11
C ASN A 5 -14.30 -7.26 4.70
N LYS A 6 -14.94 -7.80 3.66
CA LYS A 6 -14.43 -7.71 2.29
C LYS A 6 -14.54 -6.29 1.73
N LEU A 7 -15.67 -5.63 1.97
CA LEU A 7 -15.88 -4.23 1.59
C LEU A 7 -14.87 -3.29 2.27
N ALA A 8 -14.58 -3.50 3.56
CA ALA A 8 -13.57 -2.73 4.28
C ALA A 8 -12.15 -2.93 3.70
N GLN A 9 -11.83 -4.14 3.23
CA GLN A 9 -10.55 -4.43 2.59
C GLN A 9 -10.40 -3.72 1.25
N GLU A 10 -11.44 -3.72 0.41
CA GLU A 10 -11.43 -3.02 -0.88
C GLU A 10 -11.28 -1.51 -0.69
N SER A 11 -12.03 -0.90 0.23
CA SER A 11 -11.91 0.53 0.53
C SER A 11 -10.51 0.91 1.05
N LEU A 12 -9.85 0.02 1.78
CA LEU A 12 -8.47 0.25 2.23
C LEU A 12 -7.45 0.14 1.10
N ARG A 13 -7.63 -0.81 0.17
CA ARG A 13 -6.78 -0.90 -1.03
C ARG A 13 -6.87 0.38 -1.87
N GLU A 14 -8.08 0.90 -2.06
CA GLU A 14 -8.29 2.15 -2.79
C GLU A 14 -7.60 3.33 -2.12
N ARG A 15 -7.77 3.50 -0.79
CA ARG A 15 -7.05 4.52 -0.03
C ARG A 15 -5.53 4.41 -0.15
N ILE A 16 -4.97 3.20 -0.07
CA ILE A 16 -3.53 2.97 -0.25
C ILE A 16 -3.09 3.41 -1.65
N LEU A 17 -3.88 3.11 -2.69
CA LEU A 17 -3.58 3.54 -4.06
C LEU A 17 -3.64 5.05 -4.20
N GLU A 18 -4.61 5.72 -3.57
CA GLU A 18 -4.71 7.18 -3.56
C GLU A 18 -3.50 7.84 -2.90
N ILE A 19 -3.10 7.35 -1.72
CA ILE A 19 -1.89 7.82 -1.01
C ILE A 19 -0.65 7.65 -1.89
N CYS A 20 -0.52 6.50 -2.53
CA CYS A 20 0.63 6.19 -3.37
C CYS A 20 0.53 6.76 -4.80
N ARG A 21 -0.53 7.50 -5.15
CA ARG A 21 -0.84 7.90 -6.54
C ARG A 21 0.18 8.85 -7.15
N GLU A 22 0.57 9.87 -6.40
CA GLU A 22 1.36 10.99 -6.92
C GLU A 22 2.86 10.80 -6.69
N LYS A 23 3.23 10.28 -5.51
CA LYS A 23 4.61 10.15 -5.05
C LYS A 23 4.92 8.76 -4.53
N TYR A 24 6.22 8.48 -4.41
CA TYR A 24 6.71 7.33 -3.66
C TYR A 24 6.51 7.58 -2.17
N VAL A 25 5.75 6.72 -1.52
CA VAL A 25 5.41 6.82 -0.10
C VAL A 25 6.02 5.65 0.65
N SER A 26 6.60 5.90 1.81
CA SER A 26 7.16 4.85 2.66
C SER A 26 6.05 4.05 3.35
N LEU A 27 6.33 2.80 3.74
CA LEU A 27 5.38 2.01 4.53
C LEU A 27 4.97 2.73 5.82
N GLY A 28 5.89 3.49 6.43
CA GLY A 28 5.63 4.26 7.65
C GLY A 28 4.59 5.37 7.42
N GLU A 29 4.73 6.14 6.36
CA GLU A 29 3.76 7.18 5.99
C GLU A 29 2.38 6.61 5.69
N ILE A 30 2.30 5.47 4.99
CA ILE A 30 1.02 4.79 4.73
C ILE A 30 0.35 4.39 6.06
N CYS A 31 1.12 3.86 7.00
CA CYS A 31 0.61 3.48 8.32
C CYS A 31 0.14 4.67 9.14
N LEU A 32 0.86 5.80 9.08
CA LEU A 32 0.48 7.04 9.76
C LEU A 32 -0.83 7.61 9.21
N VAL A 33 -1.01 7.62 7.89
CA VAL A 33 -2.22 8.15 7.26
C VAL A 33 -3.43 7.25 7.53
N LEU A 34 -3.22 5.93 7.60
CA LEU A 34 -4.29 4.97 7.83
C LEU A 34 -4.55 4.68 9.32
N ASP A 35 -3.70 5.17 10.21
CA ASP A 35 -3.67 4.83 11.64
C ASP A 35 -3.71 3.31 11.89
N MET A 36 -2.89 2.57 11.14
CA MET A 36 -2.88 1.10 11.15
C MET A 36 -1.49 0.53 11.41
N ASN A 37 -1.47 -0.68 11.99
CA ASN A 37 -0.22 -1.37 12.28
C ASN A 37 0.53 -1.74 10.98
N LYS A 38 1.84 -1.46 10.98
CA LYS A 38 2.78 -1.76 9.89
C LYS A 38 2.73 -3.20 9.42
N ASN A 39 2.66 -4.15 10.34
CA ASN A 39 2.64 -5.58 10.00
C ASN A 39 1.34 -5.97 9.31
N THR A 40 0.21 -5.43 9.77
CA THR A 40 -1.12 -5.63 9.17
C THR A 40 -1.19 -5.06 7.76
N ILE A 41 -0.76 -3.80 7.58
CA ILE A 41 -0.76 -3.15 6.25
C ILE A 41 0.15 -3.88 5.29
N ARG A 42 1.35 -4.26 5.75
CA ARG A 42 2.34 -4.96 4.93
C ARG A 42 1.83 -6.31 4.44
N ALA A 43 1.34 -7.16 5.35
CA ALA A 43 0.93 -8.52 5.02
C ALA A 43 -0.43 -8.57 4.31
N GLY A 44 -1.39 -7.74 4.73
CA GLY A 44 -2.76 -7.77 4.22
C GLY A 44 -2.96 -7.01 2.91
N TYR A 45 -2.16 -5.98 2.65
CA TYR A 45 -2.42 -5.05 1.54
C TYR A 45 -1.18 -4.83 0.68
N ILE A 46 -0.08 -4.32 1.23
CA ILE A 46 1.08 -3.91 0.41
C ILE A 46 1.68 -5.08 -0.34
N TYR A 47 1.95 -6.20 0.35
CA TYR A 47 2.52 -7.38 -0.29
C TYR A 47 1.62 -7.96 -1.40
N PRO A 48 0.32 -8.22 -1.17
CA PRO A 48 -0.57 -8.67 -2.25
C PRO A 48 -0.70 -7.62 -3.36
N MET A 49 -0.80 -6.33 -3.06
CA MET A 49 -0.92 -5.28 -4.09
C MET A 49 0.34 -5.11 -4.95
N VAL A 50 1.53 -5.30 -4.38
CA VAL A 50 2.79 -5.35 -5.14
C VAL A 50 2.81 -6.60 -6.03
N LYS A 51 2.43 -7.77 -5.48
CA LYS A 51 2.37 -9.03 -6.24
C LYS A 51 1.33 -8.98 -7.37
N GLU A 52 0.20 -8.32 -7.14
CA GLU A 52 -0.88 -8.08 -8.12
C GLU A 52 -0.50 -6.98 -9.14
N GLY A 53 0.65 -6.32 -8.99
CA GLY A 53 1.14 -5.28 -9.90
C GLY A 53 0.42 -3.94 -9.81
N MET A 54 -0.33 -3.71 -8.72
CA MET A 54 -1.02 -2.44 -8.44
C MET A 54 -0.07 -1.40 -7.85
N LEU A 55 0.88 -1.83 -7.02
CA LEU A 55 1.92 -0.99 -6.43
C LEU A 55 3.30 -1.34 -7.03
N MET A 56 4.05 -0.31 -7.37
CA MET A 56 5.47 -0.39 -7.69
C MET A 56 6.27 -0.17 -6.42
N GLN A 57 7.17 -1.10 -6.14
CA GLN A 57 8.12 -0.99 -5.04
C GLN A 57 9.44 -0.41 -5.57
N GLU A 58 9.95 0.61 -4.89
CA GLU A 58 11.28 1.16 -5.12
C GLU A 58 12.15 0.91 -3.88
N GLN A 59 13.36 0.41 -4.11
CA GLN A 59 14.38 0.22 -3.08
C GLN A 59 15.51 1.21 -3.36
N PRO A 60 15.42 2.46 -2.87
CA PRO A 60 16.53 3.39 -2.98
C PRO A 60 17.77 2.82 -2.27
N PRO A 61 18.98 3.05 -2.80
CA PRO A 61 20.22 2.55 -2.20
C PRO A 61 20.34 3.07 -0.76
N GLY A 62 20.42 2.16 0.21
CA GLY A 62 20.38 2.47 1.64
C GLY A 62 19.91 1.28 2.51
N THR A 63 19.28 1.57 3.64
CA THR A 63 18.78 0.53 4.57
C THR A 63 17.54 -0.18 4.04
N LYS A 64 17.33 -1.45 4.44
CA LYS A 64 16.13 -2.24 4.11
C LYS A 64 14.81 -1.55 4.47
N ASN A 65 14.83 -0.57 5.37
CA ASN A 65 13.67 0.19 5.82
C ASN A 65 13.31 1.37 4.89
N SER A 66 14.14 1.69 3.91
CA SER A 66 13.89 2.77 2.94
C SER A 66 12.97 2.37 1.78
N GLN A 67 12.30 1.22 1.86
CA GLN A 67 11.35 0.78 0.84
C GLN A 67 10.20 1.78 0.68
N ARG A 68 10.00 2.22 -0.56
CA ARG A 68 8.91 3.12 -0.94
C ARG A 68 7.99 2.46 -1.96
N TYR A 69 6.75 2.88 -1.97
CA TYR A 69 5.69 2.34 -2.81
C TYR A 69 5.03 3.47 -3.59
N LYS A 70 4.71 3.21 -4.84
CA LYS A 70 3.96 4.12 -5.70
C LYS A 70 2.87 3.34 -6.42
N ALA A 71 1.68 3.90 -6.55
CA ALA A 71 0.62 3.30 -7.33
C ALA A 71 1.02 3.31 -8.80
N ARG A 72 0.85 2.17 -9.45
CA ARG A 72 1.02 2.08 -10.89
C ARG A 72 -0.04 2.97 -11.53
N LYS A 73 0.37 3.94 -12.37
CA LYS A 73 -0.59 4.74 -13.15
C LYS A 73 -1.48 3.77 -13.93
N ARG A 74 -2.77 3.72 -13.60
CA ARG A 74 -3.78 3.14 -14.51
C ARG A 74 -3.68 3.94 -15.80
N LYS A 75 -3.24 3.29 -16.89
CA LYS A 75 -3.42 3.86 -18.23
C LYS A 75 -4.93 4.04 -18.40
N LYS A 76 -5.36 5.29 -18.53
CA LYS A 76 -6.73 5.63 -18.92
C LYS A 76 -6.91 5.27 -20.38
#